data_AF-A0A932L3A3-F1
#
_entry.id   AF-A0A932L3A3-F1
#
_cell.length_a   1.000
_cell.length_b   1.000
_cell.length_c   1.000
_cell.angle_alpha   90.00
_cell.angle_beta   90.00
_cell.angle_gamma   90.00
#
_symmetry.space_group_name_H-M   'P 1'
#
loop_
_entity.id
_entity.type
_entity.pdbx_description
1 polymer ?
#
loop_
_entity_poly.entity_id
_entity_poly.type
_entity_poly.pdbx_seq_one_letter_code
_entity_poly.pdbx_strand_id
1 'polypeptide(L)'
;MALYATSVSGDQEVMLRCVVQEYAWMGWDAERILRLFRDPFYPALHELWRAYGEDAIRQRVASVLDRTSGFRIDVTLTQEDSPPPGSELVEIAVPPHLTREASSPNSESRMR
;
A
#
# COMPACT_ATOMS: atom_id res chain seq x y z
N MET A 1 35.63 -3.80 5.75
CA MET A 1 34.73 -3.31 4.69
C MET A 1 33.83 -2.28 5.36
N ALA A 2 33.97 -0.99 5.03
CA ALA A 2 33.23 0.07 5.69
C ALA A 2 32.05 0.49 4.79
N LEU A 3 30.85 0.54 5.37
CA LEU A 3 29.65 1.04 4.71
C LEU A 3 29.54 2.53 5.02
N TYR A 4 29.37 3.36 4.00
CA TYR A 4 29.18 4.80 4.15
C TYR A 4 27.79 5.16 3.64
N ALA A 5 27.00 5.84 4.48
CA ALA A 5 25.74 6.44 4.07
C ALA A 5 25.99 7.92 3.74
N THR A 6 25.42 8.40 2.65
CA THR A 6 25.38 9.83 2.31
C THR A 6 23.93 10.29 2.25
N SER A 7 23.68 11.50 2.72
CA SER A 7 22.36 12.11 2.59
C SER A 7 22.17 12.59 1.16
N VAL A 8 21.05 12.19 0.55
CA VAL A 8 20.61 12.68 -0.75
C VAL A 8 19.35 13.50 -0.55
N SER A 9 19.18 14.57 -1.32
CA SER A 9 17.94 15.35 -1.32
C SER A 9 16.82 14.45 -1.86
N GLY A 10 15.92 14.05 -0.98
CA GLY A 10 14.73 13.29 -1.32
C GLY A 10 13.48 14.13 -1.06
N ASP A 11 12.44 13.92 -1.87
CA ASP A 11 11.13 14.49 -1.61
C ASP A 11 10.46 13.72 -0.47
N GLN A 12 10.28 14.40 0.65
CA GLN A 12 9.66 13.85 1.86
C GLN A 12 8.21 13.42 1.64
N GLU A 13 7.47 14.10 0.77
CA GLU A 13 6.08 13.77 0.47
C GLU A 13 6.01 12.48 -0.36
N VAL A 14 6.96 12.29 -1.28
CA VAL A 14 7.08 11.02 -2.02
C VAL A 14 7.43 9.87 -1.08
N MET A 15 8.38 10.07 -0.16
CA MET A 15 8.76 9.05 0.83
C MET A 15 7.56 8.66 1.71
N LEU A 16 6.86 9.65 2.26
CA LEU A 16 5.68 9.44 3.09
C LEU A 16 4.63 8.64 2.31
N ARG A 17 4.32 9.06 1.08
CA ARG A 17 3.33 8.38 0.25
C ARG A 17 3.72 6.92 0.00
N CYS A 18 4.97 6.66 -0.39
CA CYS A 18 5.44 5.31 -0.68
C CYS A 18 5.30 4.40 0.54
N VAL A 19 5.78 4.85 1.71
CA VAL A 19 5.71 4.04 2.93
C VAL A 19 4.27 3.76 3.33
N VAL A 20 3.40 4.78 3.37
CA VAL A 20 2.00 4.58 3.74
C VAL A 20 1.30 3.62 2.78
N GLN A 21 1.56 3.75 1.48
CA GLN A 21 0.98 2.87 0.46
C GLN A 21 1.44 1.42 0.60
N GLU A 22 2.72 1.17 0.88
CA GLU A 22 3.24 -0.19 1.12
C GLU A 22 2.53 -0.86 2.30
N TYR A 23 2.36 -0.15 3.41
CA TYR A 23 1.63 -0.71 4.57
C TYR A 23 0.13 -0.88 4.30
N ALA A 24 -0.48 0.03 3.54
CA ALA A 24 -1.86 -0.12 3.11
C ALA A 24 -2.08 -1.39 2.28
N TRP A 25 -1.16 -1.71 1.35
CA TRP A 25 -1.20 -2.97 0.59
C TRP A 25 -0.99 -4.22 1.43
N MET A 26 -0.29 -4.11 2.56
CA MET A 26 -0.20 -5.18 3.56
C MET A 26 -1.46 -5.27 4.46
N GLY A 27 -2.50 -4.48 4.18
CA GLY A 27 -3.76 -4.50 4.91
C GLY A 27 -3.73 -3.78 6.25
N TRP A 28 -2.75 -2.89 6.47
CA TRP A 28 -2.68 -2.11 7.70
C TRP A 28 -3.67 -0.94 7.65
N ASP A 29 -4.31 -0.68 8.79
CA ASP A 29 -5.19 0.48 8.97
C ASP A 29 -4.40 1.76 9.31
N ALA A 30 -5.10 2.90 9.25
CA ALA A 30 -4.51 4.21 9.53
C ALA A 30 -3.84 4.29 10.91
N GLU A 31 -4.43 3.71 11.95
CA GLU A 31 -3.90 3.85 13.31
C GLU A 31 -2.62 3.03 13.49
N ARG A 32 -2.54 1.83 12.91
CA ARG A 32 -1.30 1.04 12.88
C ARG A 32 -0.20 1.75 12.13
N ILE A 33 -0.50 2.37 10.99
CA ILE A 33 0.46 3.15 10.21
C ILE A 33 0.93 4.37 11.03
N LEU A 34 0.02 5.11 11.66
CA LEU A 34 0.34 6.28 12.48
C LEU A 34 1.27 5.97 13.66
N ARG A 35 1.19 4.77 14.24
CA ARG A 35 2.11 4.36 15.31
C ARG A 35 3.58 4.35 14.85
N LEU A 36 3.86 4.03 13.59
CA LEU A 36 5.21 4.05 13.04
C LEU A 36 5.81 5.47 13.05
N PHE A 37 4.97 6.49 12.81
CA PHE A 37 5.38 7.89 12.86
C PHE A 37 5.65 8.38 14.29
N ARG A 38 4.95 7.83 15.28
CA ARG A 38 5.10 8.22 16.69
C ARG A 38 6.26 7.53 17.39
N ASP A 39 6.79 6.44 16.83
CA ASP A 39 7.84 5.63 17.44
C ASP A 39 9.25 6.08 16.98
N PRO A 40 10.12 6.55 17.88
CA PRO A 40 11.50 6.93 17.57
C PRO A 40 12.36 5.81 16.98
N PHE A 41 11.94 4.54 17.11
CA PHE A 41 12.59 3.41 16.44
C PHE A 41 12.58 3.55 14.91
N TYR A 42 11.63 4.29 14.34
CA TYR A 42 11.54 4.58 12.91
C TYR A 42 12.00 6.03 12.62
N PRO A 43 13.30 6.33 12.62
CA PRO A 43 13.80 7.71 12.63
C PRO A 43 13.32 8.54 11.45
N ALA A 44 13.25 7.96 10.24
CA ALA A 44 12.77 8.69 9.07
C ALA A 44 11.30 9.14 9.21
N LEU A 45 10.43 8.26 9.70
CA LEU A 45 9.01 8.57 9.90
C LEU A 45 8.80 9.47 11.11
N HIS A 46 9.58 9.26 12.16
CA HIS A 46 9.54 10.07 13.35
C HIS A 46 9.98 11.52 13.07
N GLU A 47 11.00 11.73 12.24
CA GLU A 47 11.41 13.07 11.82
C GLU A 47 10.34 13.76 10.96
N LEU A 48 9.64 13.03 10.07
CA LEU A 48 8.48 13.58 9.35
C LEU A 48 7.38 14.00 10.33
N TRP A 49 7.09 13.19 11.34
CA TRP A 49 6.12 13.52 12.38
C TRP A 49 6.53 14.75 13.20
N ARG A 50 7.81 14.87 13.56
CA ARG A 50 8.35 16.05 14.23
C ARG A 50 8.29 17.32 13.37
N ALA A 51 8.51 17.18 12.06
CA ALA A 51 8.52 18.30 11.12
C ALA A 51 7.11 18.80 10.77
N TYR A 52 6.16 17.90 10.54
CA TYR A 52 4.80 18.24 10.10
C TYR A 52 3.78 18.32 11.24
N GLY A 53 3.98 17.58 12.33
CA GLY A 53 3.03 17.44 13.43
C GLY A 53 1.96 16.36 13.19
N GLU A 54 1.30 15.97 14.28
CA GLU A 54 0.34 14.86 14.32
C GLU A 54 -0.82 15.02 13.33
N ASP A 55 -1.51 16.15 13.34
CA ASP A 55 -2.69 16.36 12.49
C ASP A 55 -2.36 16.34 11.00
N ALA A 56 -1.20 16.91 10.65
CA ALA A 56 -0.72 16.97 9.27
C ALA A 56 -0.33 15.59 8.74
N ILE A 57 0.27 14.73 9.58
CA ILE A 57 0.53 13.33 9.24
C ILE A 57 -0.78 12.55 9.13
N ARG A 58 -1.71 12.74 10.07
CA ARG A 58 -3.02 12.07 10.04
C ARG A 58 -3.79 12.34 8.75
N GLN A 59 -3.82 13.59 8.31
CA GLN A 59 -4.46 13.99 7.06
C GLN A 59 -3.78 13.36 5.84
N ARG A 60 -2.44 13.32 5.80
CA ARG A 60 -1.70 12.69 4.71
C ARG A 60 -1.91 11.19 4.65
N VAL A 61 -1.85 10.50 5.79
CA VAL A 61 -2.14 9.06 5.88
C VAL A 61 -3.55 8.78 5.36
N ALA A 62 -4.55 9.52 5.83
CA ALA A 62 -5.93 9.38 5.35
C ALA A 62 -6.05 9.61 3.84
N SER A 63 -5.40 10.64 3.30
CA SER A 63 -5.39 10.95 1.86
C SER A 63 -4.76 9.85 1.01
N VAL A 64 -3.67 9.22 1.49
CA VAL A 64 -3.05 8.09 0.78
C VAL A 64 -3.95 6.86 0.83
N LEU A 65 -4.57 6.57 1.98
CA LEU A 65 -5.47 5.43 2.14
C LEU A 65 -6.73 5.54 1.27
N ASP A 66 -7.32 6.74 1.19
CA ASP A 66 -8.48 7.00 0.32
C ASP A 66 -8.18 6.72 -1.17
N ARG A 67 -6.93 6.94 -1.57
CA ARG A 67 -6.44 6.71 -2.94
C ARG A 67 -5.88 5.31 -3.17
N THR A 68 -5.75 4.51 -2.12
CA THR A 68 -5.18 3.17 -2.18
C THR A 68 -6.31 2.15 -2.17
N SER A 69 -6.73 1.72 -3.34
CA SER A 69 -7.69 0.61 -3.47
C SER A 69 -7.01 -0.71 -3.12
N GLY A 70 -7.67 -1.53 -2.30
CA GLY A 70 -7.22 -2.88 -1.95
C GLY A 70 -8.40 -3.80 -1.69
N PHE A 71 -8.24 -5.09 -2.02
CA PHE A 71 -9.21 -6.12 -1.67
C PHE A 71 -8.77 -6.79 -0.36
N ARG A 72 -9.66 -6.82 0.63
CA ARG A 72 -9.46 -7.62 1.83
C ARG A 72 -10.17 -8.96 1.66
N ILE A 73 -9.41 -10.05 1.79
CA ILE A 73 -9.93 -11.41 1.74
C ILE A 73 -9.69 -12.03 3.12
N ASP A 74 -10.76 -12.26 3.88
CA ASP A 74 -10.69 -13.01 5.12
C ASP A 74 -10.88 -14.50 4.79
N VAL A 75 -9.82 -15.29 4.91
CA VAL A 75 -9.83 -16.74 4.62
C VAL A 75 -10.05 -17.51 5.91
N THR A 76 -11.15 -18.27 5.98
CA THR A 76 -11.35 -19.26 7.05
C THR A 76 -10.94 -20.62 6.51
N LEU A 77 -9.87 -21.19 7.05
CA LEU A 77 -9.45 -22.55 6.70
C LEU A 77 -10.24 -23.55 7.56
N THR A 78 -11.24 -24.20 6.96
CA THR A 78 -11.87 -25.38 7.56
C THR A 78 -11.03 -26.61 7.22
N GLN A 79 -10.52 -27.28 8.25
CA GLN A 79 -9.88 -28.58 8.09
C GLN A 79 -10.97 -29.63 7.88
N GLU A 80 -11.05 -30.19 6.69
CA GLU A 80 -11.93 -31.33 6.39
C GLU A 80 -11.12 -32.64 6.49
N ASP A 81 -11.59 -33.60 7.30
CA ASP A 81 -10.94 -34.91 7.49
C ASP A 81 -11.03 -35.83 6.25
N SER A 82 -11.74 -35.42 5.19
CA SER A 82 -11.80 -36.05 3.88
C SER A 82 -12.05 -34.97 2.81
N PRO A 83 -11.43 -35.04 1.62
CA PRO A 83 -11.68 -34.05 0.58
C PRO A 83 -13.15 -34.10 0.14
N PRO A 84 -13.84 -32.95 0.02
CA PRO A 84 -15.20 -32.90 -0.49
C PRO A 84 -15.20 -33.25 -1.97
N PRO A 85 -16.20 -34.00 -2.47
CA PRO A 85 -16.33 -34.24 -3.90
C PRO A 85 -16.64 -32.90 -4.62
N GLY A 86 -15.73 -32.49 -5.50
CA GLY A 86 -15.89 -31.31 -6.35
C GLY A 86 -15.39 -30.02 -5.70
N SER A 87 -14.11 -29.69 -5.89
CA SER A 87 -13.57 -28.38 -5.53
C SER A 87 -14.30 -27.31 -6.36
N GLU A 88 -15.12 -26.49 -5.71
CA GLU A 88 -15.86 -25.42 -6.37
C GLU A 88 -14.94 -24.22 -6.61
N LEU A 89 -14.82 -23.81 -7.88
CA LEU A 89 -14.15 -22.57 -8.25
C LEU A 89 -15.03 -21.39 -7.81
N VAL A 90 -14.55 -20.61 -6.86
CA VAL A 90 -15.18 -19.33 -6.49
C VAL A 90 -14.58 -18.24 -7.37
N GLU A 91 -15.35 -17.78 -8.34
CA GLU A 91 -15.00 -16.63 -9.16
C GLU A 91 -15.37 -15.33 -8.43
N ILE A 92 -14.38 -14.47 -8.18
CA ILE A 92 -14.59 -13.14 -7.62
C ILE A 92 -14.54 -12.15 -8.78
N ALA A 93 -15.72 -11.69 -9.21
CA ALA A 93 -15.84 -10.66 -10.24
C ALA A 93 -15.59 -9.26 -9.64
N VAL A 94 -14.68 -8.50 -10.25
CA VAL A 94 -14.52 -7.08 -9.95
C VAL A 94 -15.61 -6.31 -10.70
N PRO A 95 -16.47 -5.52 -10.01
CA PRO A 95 -17.48 -4.71 -10.68
C PRO A 95 -16.87 -3.82 -11.76
N PRO A 96 -17.50 -3.70 -12.95
CA PRO A 96 -16.91 -3.01 -14.10
C PRO A 96 -16.61 -1.52 -13.84
N HIS A 97 -17.31 -0.89 -12.88
CA HIS A 97 -17.06 0.49 -12.48
C HIS A 97 -15.81 0.68 -11.60
N LEU A 98 -15.22 -0.41 -11.09
CA LEU A 98 -13.96 -0.41 -10.34
C LEU A 98 -12.76 -0.78 -11.23
N THR A 99 -13.02 -1.27 -12.44
CA THR A 99 -11.98 -1.61 -13.42
C THR A 99 -11.59 -0.34 -14.16
N ARG A 100 -10.46 0.27 -13.78
CA ARG A 100 -9.89 1.37 -14.56
C ARG A 100 -9.32 0.76 -15.85
N GLU A 101 -9.96 1.03 -16.99
CA GLU A 101 -9.42 0.63 -18.29
C GLU A 101 -8.00 1.18 -18.41
N ALA A 102 -7.03 0.26 -18.57
CA ALA A 102 -5.66 0.65 -18.87
C ALA A 102 -5.69 1.42 -20.20
N SER A 103 -5.46 2.74 -20.12
CA SER A 103 -5.35 3.59 -21.30
C SER A 103 -4.25 3.02 -22.18
N SER A 104 -4.62 2.40 -23.30
CA SER A 104 -3.66 1.81 -24.24
C SER A 104 -2.66 2.88 -24.69
N PRO A 105 -1.34 2.69 -24.52
CA PRO A 105 -0.38 3.55 -25.18
C PRO A 105 -0.35 3.20 -26.66
N ASN A 106 -0.99 4.07 -27.42
CA ASN A 106 -0.74 4.45 -28.81
C ASN A 106 -0.19 3.38 -29.77
N SER A 107 -1.08 2.95 -30.65
CA SER A 107 -0.78 2.41 -31.98
C SER A 107 0.15 3.33 -32.77
N GLU A 108 1.44 3.00 -32.90
CA GLU A 108 2.29 3.56 -33.96
C GLU A 108 3.54 2.70 -34.26
N SER A 109 3.64 2.31 -35.54
CA SER A 109 4.87 1.96 -36.27
C SER A 109 5.67 0.71 -35.87
N ARG A 110 5.44 -0.39 -36.59
CA ARG A 110 6.50 -0.98 -37.45
C ARG A 110 5.93 -2.05 -38.39
N MET A 111 5.53 -1.59 -39.57
CA MET A 111 5.67 -2.39 -40.79
C MET A 111 7.08 -2.09 -41.31
N ARG A 112 7.99 -3.05 -41.18
CA ARG A 112 9.20 -3.19 -41.99
C ARG A 112 9.46 -4.67 -42.18
#